data_AF-A0A530BH43-F1
#
_entry.id   AF-A0A530BH43-F1
#
_cell.length_a   1.000
_cell.length_b   1.000
_cell.length_c   1.000
_cell.angle_alpha   90.00
_cell.angle_beta   90.00
_cell.angle_gamma   90.00
#
_symmetry.space_group_name_H-M   'P 1'
#
loop_
_entity.id
_entity.type
_entity.pdbx_description
1 polymer ?
#
loop_
_entity_poly.entity_id
_entity_poly.type
_entity_poly.pdbx_seq_one_letter_code
_entity_poly.pdbx_strand_id
1 'polypeptide(L)'
;MQRWLREAWVLLRQSATGYLDDNALSHGAAMAFYATTSLAPILLIVVAIAGIVIGNDAAQFALSAEFAGVMGPQSADLLKATIETAALRGSSTLATFIGLVTLLITASGVFGEM
;
A
#
# COMPACT_ATOMS: atom_id res chain seq x y z
N MET A 1 11.66 21.28 -41.37
CA MET A 1 10.50 20.59 -40.78
C MET A 1 10.66 19.07 -40.66
N GLN A 2 11.05 18.33 -41.72
CA GLN A 2 11.05 16.85 -41.68
C GLN A 2 12.10 16.16 -40.78
N ARG A 3 13.17 16.86 -40.38
CA ARG A 3 14.18 16.31 -39.44
C ARG A 3 13.65 16.18 -38.02
N TRP A 4 12.94 17.20 -37.54
CA TRP A 4 12.35 17.23 -36.20
C TRP A 4 11.34 16.10 -35.96
N LEU A 5 10.51 15.80 -36.96
CA LEU A 5 9.55 14.68 -36.88
C LEU A 5 10.27 13.32 -36.78
N ARG A 6 11.38 13.15 -37.51
CA ARG A 6 12.19 11.92 -37.43
C ARG A 6 12.93 11.80 -36.11
N GLU A 7 13.52 12.90 -35.63
CA GLU A 7 14.22 12.93 -34.34
C GLU A 7 13.26 12.66 -33.18
N ALA A 8 12.08 13.30 -33.17
CA ALA A 8 11.03 13.03 -32.18
C ALA A 8 10.52 11.58 -32.24
N TRP A 9 10.37 11.01 -33.44
CA TRP A 9 9.97 9.61 -33.63
C TRP A 9 11.03 8.62 -33.12
N VAL A 10 12.31 8.89 -33.38
CA VAL A 10 13.42 8.07 -32.89
C VAL A 10 13.49 8.12 -31.37
N LEU A 11 13.36 9.31 -30.76
CA LEU A 11 13.37 9.48 -29.31
C LEU A 11 12.17 8.78 -28.64
N LEU A 12 10.96 8.91 -29.19
CA LEU A 12 9.77 8.20 -28.72
C LEU A 12 9.97 6.69 -28.79
N ARG A 13 10.47 6.19 -29.92
CA ARG A 13 10.72 4.77 -30.12
C ARG A 13 11.77 4.24 -29.13
N GLN A 14 12.88 4.94 -28.97
CA GLN A 14 13.94 4.58 -28.02
C GLN A 14 13.47 4.61 -26.57
N SER A 15 12.66 5.61 -26.20
CA SER A 15 12.09 5.71 -24.85
C SER A 15 11.12 4.57 -24.58
N ALA A 16 10.25 4.24 -25.54
CA ALA A 16 9.30 3.14 -25.41
C ALA A 16 10.00 1.77 -25.35
N THR A 17 11.03 1.54 -26.18
CA THR A 17 11.80 0.29 -26.12
C THR A 17 12.61 0.19 -24.84
N GLY A 18 13.25 1.27 -24.40
CA GLY A 18 13.98 1.29 -23.13
C GLY A 18 13.06 1.02 -21.93
N TYR A 19 11.86 1.62 -21.91
CA TYR A 19 10.86 1.37 -20.88
C TYR A 19 10.38 -0.09 -20.83
N LEU A 20 10.28 -0.75 -21.98
CA LEU A 20 9.92 -2.17 -22.07
C LEU A 20 11.08 -3.08 -21.68
N ASP A 21 12.29 -2.80 -22.17
CA ASP A 21 13.51 -3.56 -21.87
C ASP A 21 13.86 -3.49 -20.38
N ASP A 22 13.63 -2.35 -19.73
CA ASP A 22 13.78 -2.16 -18.28
C ASP A 22 12.66 -2.86 -17.46
N ASN A 23 11.79 -3.65 -18.09
CA ASN A 23 10.65 -4.31 -17.44
C ASN A 23 9.77 -3.34 -16.62
N ALA A 24 9.71 -2.06 -17.01
CA ALA A 24 9.07 -1.02 -16.20
C ALA A 24 7.57 -1.27 -16.02
N LEU A 25 6.92 -1.93 -17.00
CA LEU A 25 5.54 -2.42 -16.86
C LEU A 25 5.41 -3.48 -15.75
N SER A 26 6.31 -4.45 -15.71
CA SER A 26 6.33 -5.52 -14.71
C SER A 26 6.65 -4.95 -13.32
N HIS A 27 7.61 -4.02 -13.23
CA HIS A 27 7.91 -3.31 -11.97
C HIS A 27 6.73 -2.45 -11.50
N GLY A 28 6.07 -1.73 -12.40
CA GLY A 28 4.86 -0.97 -12.07
C GLY A 28 3.72 -1.86 -11.60
N ALA A 29 3.50 -3.00 -12.25
CA ALA A 29 2.51 -3.99 -11.84
C ALA A 29 2.82 -4.57 -10.46
N ALA A 30 4.09 -4.91 -10.19
CA ALA A 30 4.53 -5.38 -8.88
C ALA A 30 4.30 -4.31 -7.79
N MET A 31 4.66 -3.04 -8.05
CA MET A 31 4.39 -1.93 -7.11
C MET A 31 2.90 -1.78 -6.81
N ALA A 32 2.04 -1.81 -7.84
CA ALA A 32 0.59 -1.71 -7.66
C ALA A 32 0.02 -2.91 -6.86
N PHE A 33 0.50 -4.12 -7.14
CA PHE A 33 0.12 -5.33 -6.40
C PHE A 33 0.55 -5.23 -4.94
N TYR A 34 1.82 -4.91 -4.68
CA TYR A 34 2.31 -4.74 -3.31
C TYR A 34 1.57 -3.64 -2.56
N ALA A 35 1.33 -2.47 -3.18
CA ALA A 35 0.58 -1.38 -2.55
C ALA A 35 -0.85 -1.80 -2.20
N THR A 36 -1.55 -2.45 -3.14
CA THR A 36 -2.96 -2.85 -2.94
C THR A 36 -3.08 -3.95 -1.88
N THR A 37 -2.23 -4.98 -1.94
CA THR A 37 -2.29 -6.11 -1.00
C THR A 37 -1.77 -5.73 0.39
N SER A 38 -0.82 -4.79 0.50
CA SER A 38 -0.30 -4.32 1.79
C SER A 38 -1.16 -3.24 2.46
N LEU A 39 -2.10 -2.62 1.73
CA LEU A 39 -2.93 -1.52 2.24
C LEU A 39 -3.62 -1.90 3.56
N ALA A 40 -4.31 -3.04 3.60
CA ALA A 40 -5.04 -3.51 4.76
C ALA A 40 -4.16 -3.73 6.01
N PRO A 41 -3.07 -4.52 5.96
CA PRO A 41 -2.21 -4.71 7.12
C PRO A 41 -1.48 -3.43 7.56
N ILE A 42 -1.10 -2.55 6.64
CA ILE A 42 -0.48 -1.26 7.01
C ILE A 42 -1.49 -0.39 7.76
N LEU A 43 -2.71 -0.26 7.24
CA LEU A 43 -3.77 0.53 7.89
C LEU A 43 -4.08 0.04 9.30
N LEU A 44 -4.08 -1.28 9.52
CA LEU A 44 -4.22 -1.84 10.87
C LEU A 44 -3.12 -1.37 11.82
N ILE A 45 -1.87 -1.42 11.38
CA ILE A 45 -0.73 -0.98 12.18
C ILE A 45 -0.86 0.50 12.51
N VAL A 46 -1.22 1.33 11.53
CA VAL A 46 -1.42 2.77 11.73
C VAL A 46 -2.55 3.05 12.71
N VAL A 47 -3.71 2.39 12.56
CA VAL A 47 -4.84 2.52 13.49
C VAL A 47 -4.46 2.07 14.89
N ALA A 48 -3.73 0.97 15.04
CA ALA A 48 -3.28 0.47 16.34
C ALA A 48 -2.35 1.46 17.04
N ILE A 49 -1.36 2.01 16.32
CA ILE A 49 -0.41 2.98 16.87
C ILE A 49 -1.13 4.29 17.22
N ALA A 50 -1.92 4.83 16.31
CA ALA A 50 -2.69 6.06 16.55
C ALA A 50 -3.72 5.87 17.67
N GLY A 51 -4.35 4.70 17.75
CA GLY A 51 -5.33 4.35 18.78
C GLY A 51 -4.76 4.36 20.19
N ILE A 52 -3.47 4.06 20.36
CA ILE A 52 -2.78 4.18 21.66
C ILE A 52 -2.65 5.64 22.10
N VAL A 53 -2.46 6.58 21.15
CA VAL A 53 -2.21 7.99 21.44
C VAL A 53 -3.51 8.79 21.57
N ILE A 54 -4.47 8.58 20.67
CA ILE A 54 -5.70 9.39 20.56
C ILE A 54 -7.00 8.60 20.72
N GLY A 55 -6.93 7.28 20.89
CA GLY A 55 -8.10 6.38 20.93
C GLY A 55 -8.46 5.82 19.55
N ASN A 56 -8.96 4.58 19.52
CA ASN A 56 -9.27 3.85 18.27
C ASN A 56 -10.31 4.57 17.41
N ASP A 57 -11.38 5.10 18.00
CA ASP A 57 -12.46 5.77 17.25
C ASP A 57 -11.97 7.06 16.59
N ALA A 58 -11.15 7.85 17.30
CA ALA A 58 -10.56 9.08 16.78
C ALA A 58 -9.55 8.79 15.66
N ALA A 59 -8.73 7.74 15.81
CA ALA A 59 -7.80 7.28 14.78
C ALA A 59 -8.51 6.85 13.50
N GLN A 60 -9.57 6.04 13.61
CA GLN A 60 -10.37 5.60 12.46
C GLN A 60 -11.06 6.78 11.77
N PHE A 61 -11.62 7.72 12.54
CA PHE A 61 -12.25 8.91 11.99
C PHE A 61 -11.26 9.78 11.21
N ALA A 62 -10.09 10.08 11.80
CA ALA A 62 -9.05 10.89 11.16
C ALA A 62 -8.56 10.27 9.84
N LEU A 63 -8.31 8.95 9.84
CA LEU A 63 -7.94 8.22 8.62
C LEU A 63 -9.05 8.28 7.57
N SER A 64 -10.31 8.10 7.96
CA SER A 64 -11.43 8.15 7.01
C SER A 64 -11.61 9.52 6.35
N ALA A 65 -11.36 10.60 7.10
CA ALA A 65 -11.41 11.96 6.59
C ALA A 65 -10.27 12.23 5.60
N GLU A 66 -9.06 11.75 5.89
CA GLU A 66 -7.89 11.91 5.02
C GLU A 66 -8.07 11.15 3.70
N PHE A 67 -8.50 9.89 3.77
CA PHE A 67 -8.80 9.08 2.58
C PHE A 67 -9.91 9.70 1.73
N ALA A 68 -10.99 10.18 2.36
CA ALA A 68 -12.05 10.89 1.65
C ALA A 68 -11.55 12.17 0.95
N GLY A 69 -10.61 12.89 1.56
CA GLY A 69 -9.99 14.08 0.98
C GLY A 69 -9.12 13.78 -0.25
N VAL A 70 -8.38 12.67 -0.23
CA VAL A 70 -7.45 12.30 -1.31
C VAL A 70 -8.13 11.51 -2.43
N MET A 71 -9.00 10.56 -2.09
CA MET A 71 -9.59 9.58 -3.00
C MET A 71 -11.10 9.76 -3.24
N GLY A 72 -11.72 10.75 -2.58
CA GLY A 72 -13.15 11.01 -2.66
C GLY A 72 -13.98 10.16 -1.69
N PRO A 73 -15.27 10.48 -1.50
CA PRO A 73 -16.09 9.96 -0.41
C PRO A 73 -16.29 8.42 -0.43
N GLN A 74 -16.21 7.77 -1.59
CA GLN A 74 -16.35 6.31 -1.71
C GLN A 74 -15.18 5.52 -1.12
N SER A 75 -14.01 6.15 -0.97
CA SER A 75 -12.82 5.51 -0.41
C SER A 75 -12.89 5.31 1.10
N ALA A 76 -13.67 6.14 1.80
CA ALA A 76 -13.88 6.01 3.23
C ALA A 76 -14.61 4.71 3.60
N ASP A 77 -15.51 4.24 2.74
CA ASP A 77 -16.22 2.97 2.92
C ASP A 77 -15.30 1.77 2.73
N LEU A 78 -14.38 1.83 1.76
CA LEU A 78 -13.33 0.83 1.56
C LEU A 78 -12.41 0.74 2.78
N LEU A 79 -12.02 1.88 3.34
CA LEU A 79 -11.21 1.96 4.55
C LEU A 79 -11.94 1.34 5.75
N LYS A 80 -13.21 1.73 5.98
CA LYS A 80 -14.05 1.16 7.04
C LYS A 80 -14.19 -0.35 6.90
N ALA A 81 -14.56 -0.84 5.72
CA ALA A 81 -14.73 -2.28 5.48
C ALA A 81 -13.42 -3.05 5.74
N THR A 82 -12.27 -2.47 5.38
CA THR A 82 -10.96 -3.08 5.58
C THR A 82 -10.60 -3.15 7.08
N ILE A 83 -10.81 -2.07 7.82
CA ILE A 83 -10.54 -2.01 9.26
C ILE A 83 -11.50 -2.92 10.03
N GLU A 84 -12.79 -2.90 9.69
CA GLU A 84 -13.83 -3.66 10.37
C GLU A 84 -13.65 -5.18 10.17
N THR A 85 -13.34 -5.61 8.94
CA THR A 85 -13.00 -7.01 8.63
C THR A 85 -11.80 -7.49 9.45
N ALA A 86 -10.82 -6.61 9.68
CA ALA A 86 -9.65 -6.94 10.44
C ALA A 86 -9.88 -6.89 11.96
N ALA A 87 -10.73 -5.99 12.45
CA ALA A 87 -11.10 -5.86 13.86
C ALA A 87 -12.01 -7.01 14.35
N LEU A 88 -12.80 -7.62 13.45
CA LEU A 88 -13.67 -8.76 13.75
C LEU A 88 -12.91 -10.03 14.18
N ARG A 89 -11.58 -10.09 14.00
CA ARG A 89 -10.75 -11.13 14.63
C ARG A 89 -10.55 -10.79 16.11
N GLY A 90 -11.50 -11.22 16.95
CA GLY A 90 -11.41 -11.09 18.40
C GLY A 90 -10.02 -11.47 18.93
N SER A 91 -9.27 -10.48 19.41
CA SER A 91 -7.89 -10.67 19.81
C SER A 91 -7.84 -11.32 21.18
N SER A 92 -7.60 -12.63 21.22
CA SER A 92 -7.04 -13.24 22.43
C SER A 92 -5.61 -12.73 22.58
N THR A 93 -5.21 -12.32 23.79
CA THR A 93 -3.86 -11.78 24.09
C THR A 93 -2.74 -12.70 23.58
N LEU A 94 -3.02 -14.01 23.58
CA LEU A 94 -2.14 -15.06 23.09
C LEU A 94 -2.00 -15.01 21.55
N ALA A 95 -3.09 -14.74 20.81
CA ALA A 95 -3.07 -14.56 19.36
C ALA A 95 -2.29 -13.31 18.95
N THR A 96 -2.41 -12.21 19.70
CA THR A 96 -1.62 -10.99 19.46
C THR A 96 -0.12 -11.24 19.65
N PHE A 97 0.26 -11.96 20.71
CA PHE A 97 1.66 -12.29 20.96
C PHE A 97 2.26 -13.18 19.86
N ILE A 98 1.56 -14.24 19.46
CA ILE A 98 1.99 -15.12 18.36
C ILE A 98 2.07 -14.33 17.05
N GLY A 99 1.08 -13.47 16.76
CA GLY A 99 1.08 -12.62 15.57
C GLY A 99 2.28 -11.68 15.53
N LEU A 100 2.63 -11.06 16.66
CA LEU A 100 3.79 -10.16 16.76
C LEU A 100 5.10 -10.90 16.50
N VAL A 101 5.31 -12.07 17.11
CA VAL A 101 6.51 -12.89 16.90
C VAL A 101 6.60 -13.34 15.43
N THR A 102 5.49 -13.80 14.87
CA THR A 102 5.41 -14.24 13.47
C THR A 102 5.72 -13.09 12.51
N LEU A 103 5.20 -11.90 12.79
CA LEU A 103 5.47 -10.68 12.02
C LEU A 103 6.96 -10.32 12.08
N LEU A 104 7.57 -10.32 13.27
CA LEU A 104 8.99 -10.00 13.43
C LEU A 104 9.89 -10.99 12.67
N ILE A 105 9.60 -12.29 12.73
CA ILE A 105 10.35 -13.32 12.00
C ILE A 105 10.19 -13.14 10.48
N THR A 106 8.95 -12.96 10.01
CA THR A 106 8.66 -12.84 8.58
C THR A 106 9.25 -11.56 8.00
N ALA A 107 9.11 -10.43 8.71
CA ALA A 107 9.71 -9.16 8.31
C ALA A 107 11.24 -9.26 8.29
N SER A 108 11.87 -9.82 9.33
CA SER A 108 13.33 -9.98 9.39
C SER A 108 13.87 -10.94 8.34
N GLY A 109 13.13 -12.00 7.99
CA GLY A 109 13.49 -12.92 6.91
C GLY A 109 13.54 -12.23 5.55
N VAL A 110 12.57 -11.36 5.24
CA VAL A 110 12.56 -10.57 4.00
C VAL A 110 13.74 -9.59 3.94
N PHE A 111 14.09 -8.95 5.06
CA PHE A 111 15.26 -8.06 5.11
C PHE A 111 16.61 -8.79 5.08
N GLY A 112 16.66 -10.06 5.50
CA GLY A 112 17.87 -10.88 5.41
C GLY A 112 18.17 -11.42 4.01
N GLU A 113 17.18 -11.41 3.11
CA GLU A 113 17.30 -11.85 1.71
C GLU A 113 17.68 -10.68 0.76
N MET A 114 17.65 -9.43 1.25
CA MET A 114 18.01 -8.22 0.48
C MET A 114 19.46 -7.79 0.66
#